data_AF-A0A7Y1UHN1-F1
#
_entry.id   AF-A0A7Y1UHN1-F1
#
_cell.length_a   1.000
_cell.length_b   1.000
_cell.length_c   1.000
_cell.angle_alpha   90.00
_cell.angle_beta   90.00
_cell.angle_gamma   90.00
#
_symmetry.space_group_name_H-M   'P 1'
#
loop_
_entity.id
_entity.type
_entity.pdbx_description
1 polymer ?
#
loop_
_entity_poly.entity_id
_entity_poly.type
_entity_poly.pdbx_seq_one_letter_code
_entity_poly.pdbx_strand_id
1 'polypeptide(L)'
;MVCARPGTTASHLRSGFAVLLLGGVAAMGASHSASAQVTTEFLFSTDNDEKLQNKLVYREDVWTFDTSQALGSEITEILAQTGASMFTAGGQVDAFTWRDGIYYFSTAGPSTLADNGLVIDKDDIVRYDPSAAAGSRAALHYDPDLHGTDSNVNALSFHSDGDLLVSFDSNETFAGLGVLDGDILKFDLADPVGTRSIFFSESTFTSGDEDIAGFEFVSATEMYLTVQADGQLPGSPLFTQSDIVRWDGSSGTIVVHGGDFGSTDAFNLDAIGAVPEPSLVLVLAIAAGRGFRRRREAATP
;
A
#
# COMPACT_ATOMS: atom_id res chain seq x y z
N MET A 1 -52.85 33.38 -20.64
CA MET A 1 -53.40 32.01 -20.70
C MET A 1 -53.84 31.65 -19.28
N VAL A 2 -55.09 31.24 -19.12
CA VAL A 2 -55.86 31.21 -17.86
C VAL A 2 -56.09 29.76 -17.39
N CYS A 3 -56.30 29.59 -16.08
CA CYS A 3 -56.72 28.40 -15.28
C CYS A 3 -55.59 27.45 -14.79
N ALA A 4 -55.30 27.29 -13.48
CA ALA A 4 -56.08 26.77 -12.33
C ALA A 4 -56.33 25.24 -12.45
N ARG A 5 -56.17 24.34 -11.45
CA ARG A 5 -56.00 24.33 -9.98
C ARG A 5 -55.48 22.91 -9.55
N PRO A 6 -55.11 22.69 -8.27
CA PRO A 6 -54.52 21.44 -7.73
C PRO A 6 -55.56 20.47 -7.13
N GLY A 7 -55.18 19.20 -6.98
CA GLY A 7 -55.96 18.17 -6.28
C GLY A 7 -55.12 17.36 -5.30
N THR A 8 -55.48 17.47 -4.02
CA THR A 8 -55.07 16.61 -2.89
C THR A 8 -56.02 15.43 -2.76
N THR A 9 -55.51 14.24 -2.40
CA THR A 9 -56.23 13.27 -1.53
C THR A 9 -55.24 12.32 -0.88
N ALA A 10 -55.27 12.29 0.45
CA ALA A 10 -54.66 11.27 1.28
C ALA A 10 -55.54 10.02 1.34
N SER A 11 -54.95 8.84 1.51
CA SER A 11 -55.65 7.68 2.08
C SER A 11 -54.71 6.87 2.97
N HIS A 12 -55.04 6.86 4.26
CA HIS A 12 -54.55 5.92 5.25
C HIS A 12 -55.03 4.50 4.92
N LEU A 13 -54.13 3.52 5.01
CA LEU A 13 -54.49 2.14 5.33
C LEU A 13 -53.53 1.64 6.42
N ARG A 14 -54.07 1.59 7.64
CA ARG A 14 -53.56 0.72 8.71
C ARG A 14 -54.20 -0.65 8.49
N SER A 15 -53.40 -1.71 8.42
CA SER A 15 -53.83 -3.02 8.89
C SER A 15 -52.66 -3.70 9.59
N GLY A 16 -52.83 -3.94 10.89
CA GLY A 16 -51.96 -4.82 11.63
C GLY A 16 -52.19 -6.27 11.21
N PHE A 17 -51.11 -7.02 11.12
CA PHE A 17 -51.12 -8.47 11.25
C PHE A 17 -50.03 -8.83 12.24
N ALA A 18 -50.43 -9.55 13.28
CA ALA A 18 -49.53 -10.08 14.29
C ALA A 18 -49.56 -11.61 14.23
N VAL A 19 -48.39 -12.17 14.54
CA VAL A 19 -48.11 -13.52 15.05
C VAL A 19 -48.07 -14.68 14.03
N LEU A 20 -46.89 -15.28 13.84
CA LEU A 20 -46.54 -16.57 14.44
C LEU A 20 -45.03 -16.87 14.30
N LEU A 21 -44.35 -16.99 15.44
CA LEU A 21 -43.02 -17.57 15.59
C LEU A 21 -43.10 -19.09 15.40
N LEU A 22 -42.34 -19.63 14.45
CA LEU A 22 -41.86 -21.01 14.49
C LEU A 22 -40.41 -21.03 14.06
N GLY A 23 -39.59 -21.67 14.90
CA GLY A 23 -38.14 -21.59 14.90
C GLY A 23 -37.51 -22.16 13.63
N GLY A 24 -36.67 -21.34 13.00
CA GLY A 24 -35.52 -21.80 12.25
C GLY A 24 -34.29 -21.30 12.99
N VAL A 25 -33.43 -22.22 13.44
CA VAL A 25 -32.09 -21.89 13.90
C VAL A 25 -31.35 -21.35 12.68
N ALA A 26 -31.40 -20.04 12.46
CA ALA A 26 -30.49 -19.38 11.57
C ALA A 26 -29.10 -19.55 12.21
N ALA A 27 -28.26 -20.36 11.57
CA ALA A 27 -26.84 -20.29 11.81
C ALA A 27 -26.44 -18.84 11.51
N MET A 28 -26.29 -18.04 12.56
CA MET A 28 -25.52 -16.82 12.49
C MET A 28 -24.11 -17.27 12.09
N GLY A 29 -23.87 -17.29 10.79
CA GLY A 29 -22.51 -17.26 10.28
C GLY A 29 -21.92 -16.00 10.86
N ALA A 30 -21.08 -16.15 11.88
CA ALA A 30 -20.17 -15.11 12.28
C ALA A 30 -19.33 -14.83 11.05
N SER A 31 -19.72 -13.83 10.27
CA SER A 31 -18.80 -13.12 9.40
C SER A 31 -17.70 -12.67 10.34
N HIS A 32 -16.60 -13.41 10.35
CA HIS A 32 -15.38 -12.93 10.96
C HIS A 32 -15.02 -11.75 10.09
N SER A 33 -15.41 -10.55 10.51
CA SER A 33 -14.71 -9.35 10.11
C SER A 33 -13.29 -9.61 10.56
N ALA A 34 -12.47 -10.10 9.63
CA ALA A 34 -11.05 -10.17 9.83
C ALA A 34 -10.65 -8.73 10.14
N SER A 35 -10.38 -8.45 11.41
CA SER A 35 -9.71 -7.22 11.79
C SER A 35 -8.49 -7.15 10.88
N ALA A 36 -8.42 -6.12 10.04
CA ALA A 36 -7.26 -5.88 9.20
C ALA A 36 -6.01 -6.07 10.07
N GLN A 37 -5.11 -6.95 9.64
CA GLN A 37 -3.85 -7.14 10.34
C GLN A 37 -3.11 -5.81 10.21
N VAL A 38 -2.92 -5.13 11.33
CA VAL A 38 -2.05 -3.96 11.36
C VAL A 38 -0.64 -4.50 11.15
N THR A 39 -0.06 -4.20 9.99
CA THR A 39 1.34 -4.49 9.72
C THR A 39 2.16 -3.73 10.74
N THR A 40 3.03 -4.42 11.48
CA THR A 40 3.90 -3.71 12.43
C THR A 40 5.19 -3.28 11.76
N GLU A 41 5.60 -3.93 10.68
CA GLU A 41 6.80 -3.58 9.92
C GLU A 41 6.48 -2.73 8.68
N PHE A 42 7.13 -1.57 8.59
CA PHE A 42 7.11 -0.66 7.45
C PHE A 42 8.49 -0.59 6.84
N LEU A 43 8.55 -0.48 5.52
CA LEU A 43 9.72 0.00 4.81
C LEU A 43 9.56 1.50 4.58
N PHE A 44 10.64 2.26 4.62
CA PHE A 44 10.61 3.68 4.25
C PHE A 44 11.91 4.13 3.58
N SER A 45 11.78 5.22 2.81
CA SER A 45 12.86 5.98 2.17
C SER A 45 12.76 7.46 2.57
N THR A 46 13.84 8.24 2.37
CA THR A 46 13.89 9.67 2.74
C THR A 46 14.47 10.53 1.64
N ASP A 47 13.97 11.76 1.50
CA ASP A 47 14.48 12.74 0.53
C ASP A 47 15.81 13.39 0.93
N ASN A 48 16.19 13.26 2.19
CA ASN A 48 17.35 13.91 2.77
C ASN A 48 18.10 12.96 3.69
N ASP A 49 19.37 13.28 3.93
CA ASP A 49 20.15 12.65 4.98
C ASP A 49 19.59 13.05 6.34
N GLU A 50 19.08 12.08 7.09
CA GLU A 50 18.35 12.30 8.33
C GLU A 50 18.91 11.48 9.48
N LYS A 51 18.66 11.94 10.72
CA LYS A 51 19.01 11.17 11.92
C LYS A 51 17.80 10.53 12.54
N LEU A 52 17.56 9.27 12.23
CA LEU A 52 16.53 8.48 12.89
C LEU A 52 17.13 7.70 14.08
N GLN A 53 16.69 8.00 15.29
CA GLN A 53 17.15 7.33 16.53
C GLN A 53 18.69 7.31 16.70
N ASN A 54 19.38 8.40 16.35
CA ASN A 54 20.85 8.54 16.30
C ASN A 54 21.56 7.74 15.20
N LYS A 55 20.85 7.05 14.32
CA LYS A 55 21.39 6.45 13.11
C LYS A 55 21.26 7.44 11.96
N LEU A 56 22.33 7.62 11.19
CA LEU A 56 22.26 8.38 9.95
C LEU A 56 21.59 7.50 8.90
N VAL A 57 20.43 7.95 8.44
CA VAL A 57 19.65 7.43 7.31
C VAL A 57 20.06 8.30 6.14
N TYR A 58 20.74 7.75 5.14
CA TYR A 58 21.05 8.53 3.95
C TYR A 58 19.81 8.66 3.09
N ARG A 59 19.76 9.77 2.38
CA ARG A 59 18.76 10.01 1.34
C ARG A 59 18.64 8.77 0.43
N GLU A 60 17.40 8.36 0.18
CA GLU A 60 16.99 7.32 -0.77
C GLU A 60 17.54 5.90 -0.49
N ASP A 61 18.01 5.66 0.74
CA ASP A 61 18.22 4.31 1.27
C ASP A 61 16.87 3.73 1.72
N VAL A 62 16.68 2.41 1.59
CA VAL A 62 15.47 1.73 2.05
C VAL A 62 15.71 1.04 3.38
N TRP A 63 14.90 1.37 4.37
CA TRP A 63 15.02 0.92 5.76
C TRP A 63 13.76 0.20 6.22
N THR A 64 13.88 -0.78 7.13
CA THR A 64 12.71 -1.30 7.87
C THR A 64 12.55 -0.63 9.23
N PHE A 65 11.29 -0.44 9.62
CA PHE A 65 10.86 0.02 10.93
C PHE A 65 9.73 -0.86 11.46
N ASP A 66 9.95 -1.53 12.60
CA ASP A 66 8.93 -2.29 13.30
C ASP A 66 8.27 -1.43 14.40
N THR A 67 7.07 -0.94 14.12
CA THR A 67 6.21 -0.15 15.04
C THR A 67 5.78 -0.92 16.29
N SER A 68 5.90 -2.26 16.32
CA SER A 68 5.61 -3.04 17.53
C SER A 68 6.71 -2.93 18.59
N GLN A 69 7.92 -2.56 18.17
CA GLN A 69 9.03 -2.37 19.07
C GLN A 69 8.97 -0.97 19.69
N ALA A 70 9.42 -0.84 20.94
CA ALA A 70 9.58 0.47 21.54
C ALA A 70 10.57 1.33 20.73
N LEU A 71 10.36 2.65 20.73
CA LEU A 71 11.32 3.64 20.22
C LEU A 71 12.74 3.31 20.74
N GLY A 72 13.69 3.04 19.84
CA GLY A 72 15.05 2.56 20.16
C GLY A 72 15.39 1.13 19.71
N SER A 73 14.54 0.51 18.89
CA SER A 73 14.79 -0.77 18.21
C SER A 73 15.63 -0.61 16.95
N GLU A 74 16.27 -1.69 16.50
CA GLU A 74 17.18 -1.67 15.34
C GLU A 74 16.41 -1.42 14.04
N ILE A 75 16.53 -0.21 13.49
CA ILE A 75 16.21 0.09 12.09
C ILE A 75 17.21 -0.68 11.22
N THR A 76 16.73 -1.54 10.33
CA THR A 76 17.59 -2.37 9.47
C THR A 76 17.65 -1.78 8.07
N GLU A 77 18.86 -1.58 7.55
CA GLU A 77 19.08 -1.14 6.18
C GLU A 77 18.83 -2.32 5.24
N ILE A 78 17.89 -2.20 4.31
CA ILE A 78 17.63 -3.23 3.29
C ILE A 78 18.43 -2.91 2.04
N LEU A 79 18.33 -1.67 1.55
CA LEU A 79 18.98 -1.19 0.35
C LEU A 79 19.81 0.04 0.70
N ALA A 80 21.11 -0.07 0.48
CA ALA A 80 22.12 0.88 0.94
C ALA A 80 22.91 1.44 -0.25
N GLN A 81 23.07 2.76 -0.32
CA GLN A 81 24.02 3.41 -1.20
C GLN A 81 25.47 3.19 -0.72
N THR A 82 25.68 3.05 0.60
CA THR A 82 27.02 3.03 1.23
C THR A 82 27.64 1.64 1.42
N GLY A 83 26.90 0.57 1.11
CA GLY A 83 27.33 -0.83 1.20
C GLY A 83 27.89 -1.42 -0.09
N ALA A 84 27.73 -2.74 -0.28
CA ALA A 84 27.82 -3.35 -1.61
C ALA A 84 26.62 -2.83 -2.43
N SER A 85 26.78 -1.62 -2.95
CA SER A 85 25.69 -0.85 -3.56
C SER A 85 25.03 -1.67 -4.66
N MET A 86 23.69 -1.69 -4.65
CA MET A 86 22.91 -2.26 -5.75
C MET A 86 23.24 -1.56 -7.06
N PHE A 87 23.78 -0.34 -7.00
CA PHE A 87 24.09 0.52 -8.11
C PHE A 87 25.60 0.75 -8.23
N THR A 88 26.08 0.87 -9.46
CA THR A 88 27.48 1.24 -9.74
C THR A 88 27.67 2.77 -9.79
N ALA A 89 26.60 3.51 -10.03
CA ALA A 89 26.54 4.97 -10.03
C ALA A 89 25.07 5.42 -9.92
N GLY A 90 24.84 6.59 -9.32
CA GLY A 90 23.57 7.33 -9.40
C GLY A 90 22.39 6.74 -8.61
N GLY A 91 22.54 5.55 -8.04
CA GLY A 91 21.48 4.81 -7.36
C GLY A 91 20.86 5.55 -6.19
N GLN A 92 19.68 6.10 -6.45
CA GLN A 92 18.86 6.89 -5.56
C GLN A 92 17.44 6.35 -5.69
N VAL A 93 17.01 5.44 -4.80
CA VAL A 93 15.67 4.84 -4.87
C VAL A 93 14.62 5.88 -4.45
N ASP A 94 13.75 6.22 -5.40
CA ASP A 94 12.70 7.23 -5.23
C ASP A 94 11.43 6.52 -4.74
N ALA A 95 10.75 5.81 -5.64
CA ALA A 95 9.66 4.91 -5.29
C ALA A 95 10.13 3.46 -5.05
N PHE A 96 9.48 2.75 -4.12
CA PHE A 96 9.61 1.29 -4.02
C PHE A 96 8.35 0.62 -3.45
N THR A 97 8.18 -0.67 -3.75
CA THR A 97 7.23 -1.58 -3.09
C THR A 97 7.83 -2.99 -3.01
N TRP A 98 7.18 -3.87 -2.25
CA TRP A 98 7.58 -5.25 -2.09
C TRP A 98 6.40 -6.19 -2.31
N ARG A 99 6.61 -7.25 -3.10
CA ARG A 99 5.57 -8.26 -3.34
C ARG A 99 6.20 -9.63 -3.56
N ASP A 100 5.73 -10.62 -2.81
CA ASP A 100 6.11 -12.03 -2.98
C ASP A 100 7.64 -12.28 -2.94
N GLY A 101 8.36 -11.54 -2.09
CA GLY A 101 9.82 -11.64 -1.97
C GLY A 101 10.60 -10.86 -3.04
N ILE A 102 9.91 -10.09 -3.88
CA ILE A 102 10.47 -9.30 -4.97
C ILE A 102 10.32 -7.82 -4.64
N TYR A 103 11.39 -7.07 -4.81
CA TYR A 103 11.37 -5.61 -4.71
C TYR A 103 11.04 -5.03 -6.08
N TYR A 104 10.22 -3.98 -6.09
CA TYR A 104 10.02 -3.15 -7.27
C TYR A 104 10.37 -1.73 -6.89
N PHE A 105 11.14 -1.03 -7.71
CA PHE A 105 11.57 0.32 -7.39
C PHE A 105 11.82 1.16 -8.64
N SER A 106 11.73 2.47 -8.48
CA SER A 106 12.24 3.47 -9.42
C SER A 106 13.46 4.18 -8.82
N THR A 107 14.13 5.00 -9.62
CA THR A 107 15.24 5.84 -9.15
C THR A 107 15.03 7.31 -9.48
N ALA A 108 15.49 8.22 -8.62
CA ALA A 108 15.34 9.67 -8.81
C ALA A 108 16.13 10.20 -10.02
N GLY A 109 17.06 9.40 -10.55
CA GLY A 109 17.88 9.74 -11.69
C GLY A 109 18.49 8.52 -12.38
N PRO A 110 19.04 8.70 -13.60
CA PRO A 110 19.63 7.61 -14.35
C PRO A 110 20.70 6.86 -13.56
N SER A 111 20.56 5.55 -13.55
CA SER A 111 21.33 4.65 -12.70
C SER A 111 21.81 3.42 -13.46
N THR A 112 22.76 2.68 -12.89
CA THR A 112 23.20 1.41 -13.48
C THR A 112 23.38 0.36 -12.39
N LEU A 113 22.65 -0.75 -12.49
CA LEU A 113 22.69 -1.81 -11.49
C LEU A 113 23.99 -2.60 -11.54
N ALA A 114 24.58 -2.84 -10.37
CA ALA A 114 25.83 -3.57 -10.20
C ALA A 114 25.71 -5.07 -10.51
N ASP A 115 24.51 -5.65 -10.37
CA ASP A 115 24.30 -7.08 -10.55
C ASP A 115 24.49 -7.51 -12.02
N ASN A 116 23.86 -6.80 -12.95
CA ASN A 116 23.81 -7.18 -14.37
C ASN A 116 24.13 -6.04 -15.34
N GLY A 117 24.46 -4.83 -14.86
CA GLY A 117 24.72 -3.67 -15.69
C GLY A 117 23.49 -3.07 -16.36
N LEU A 118 22.28 -3.39 -15.88
CA LEU A 118 21.05 -2.78 -16.36
C LEU A 118 21.12 -1.26 -16.14
N VAL A 119 21.02 -0.52 -17.24
CA VAL A 119 20.81 0.94 -17.21
C VAL A 119 19.33 1.18 -17.01
N ILE A 120 19.03 2.12 -16.14
CA ILE A 120 17.68 2.51 -15.75
C ILE A 120 17.60 4.02 -15.81
N ASP A 121 16.54 4.52 -16.42
CA ASP A 121 16.16 5.93 -16.38
C ASP A 121 15.29 6.21 -15.14
N LYS A 122 14.94 7.48 -14.90
CA LYS A 122 14.29 7.90 -13.64
C LYS A 122 12.82 7.47 -13.51
N ASP A 123 12.27 7.06 -14.62
CA ASP A 123 10.88 6.71 -14.83
C ASP A 123 10.69 5.18 -14.94
N ASP A 124 11.80 4.44 -15.11
CA ASP A 124 11.82 2.99 -15.14
C ASP A 124 11.47 2.37 -13.78
N ILE A 125 10.63 1.34 -13.82
CA ILE A 125 10.40 0.48 -12.66
C ILE A 125 11.17 -0.83 -12.85
N VAL A 126 12.06 -1.12 -11.91
CA VAL A 126 12.87 -2.34 -11.88
C VAL A 126 12.20 -3.38 -11.02
N ARG A 127 12.19 -4.62 -11.49
CA ARG A 127 11.94 -5.80 -10.66
C ARG A 127 13.27 -6.36 -10.17
N TYR A 128 13.45 -6.48 -8.84
CA TYR A 128 14.63 -7.05 -8.21
C TYR A 128 14.31 -8.26 -7.32
N ASP A 129 14.82 -9.42 -7.71
CA ASP A 129 14.70 -10.70 -7.02
C ASP A 129 16.01 -11.05 -6.30
N PRO A 130 16.11 -10.86 -4.98
CA PRO A 130 17.35 -11.15 -4.25
C PRO A 130 17.67 -12.65 -4.21
N SER A 131 16.68 -13.52 -4.44
CA SER A 131 16.83 -14.98 -4.42
C SER A 131 17.37 -15.54 -5.74
N ALA A 132 17.28 -14.76 -6.82
CA ALA A 132 17.80 -15.15 -8.12
C ALA A 132 19.34 -15.19 -8.12
N ALA A 133 19.88 -15.93 -9.10
CA ALA A 133 21.32 -15.99 -9.33
C ALA A 133 21.88 -14.60 -9.67
N ALA A 134 23.12 -14.35 -9.24
CA ALA A 134 23.83 -13.12 -9.58
C ALA A 134 23.86 -12.90 -11.11
N GLY A 135 23.63 -11.67 -11.54
CA GLY A 135 23.45 -11.29 -12.96
C GLY A 135 22.04 -11.54 -13.50
N SER A 136 21.11 -12.03 -12.69
CA SER A 136 19.70 -12.25 -13.07
C SER A 136 18.73 -11.77 -11.99
N ARG A 137 19.21 -10.97 -11.02
CA ARG A 137 18.36 -10.46 -9.95
C ARG A 137 17.48 -9.32 -10.43
N ALA A 138 18.00 -8.50 -11.33
CA ALA A 138 17.28 -7.35 -11.84
C ALA A 138 16.74 -7.56 -13.27
N ALA A 139 15.56 -7.02 -13.53
CA ALA A 139 15.04 -6.83 -14.88
C ALA A 139 14.16 -5.58 -14.91
N LEU A 140 14.13 -4.90 -16.05
CA LEU A 140 13.16 -3.83 -16.30
C LEU A 140 11.75 -4.43 -16.24
N HIS A 141 10.91 -3.87 -15.37
CA HIS A 141 9.53 -4.32 -15.18
C HIS A 141 8.57 -3.50 -16.02
N TYR A 142 8.76 -2.18 -15.97
CA TYR A 142 7.96 -1.21 -16.69
C TYR A 142 8.84 -0.03 -17.09
N ASP A 143 8.56 0.48 -18.28
CA ASP A 143 9.30 1.54 -18.98
C ASP A 143 8.22 2.50 -19.52
N PRO A 144 7.99 3.63 -18.85
CA PRO A 144 6.99 4.60 -19.27
C PRO A 144 7.43 5.42 -20.50
N ASP A 145 8.70 5.34 -20.89
CA ASP A 145 9.24 5.91 -22.13
C ASP A 145 8.53 5.30 -23.36
N LEU A 146 8.02 4.06 -23.23
CA LEU A 146 7.07 3.43 -24.16
C LEU A 146 5.77 4.23 -24.38
N HIS A 147 5.52 5.25 -23.56
CA HIS A 147 4.36 6.13 -23.59
C HIS A 147 4.71 7.59 -23.83
N GLY A 148 6.00 7.89 -24.03
CA GLY A 148 6.50 9.22 -24.37
C GLY A 148 6.43 10.23 -23.22
N THR A 149 6.53 9.74 -21.98
CA THR A 149 6.58 10.54 -20.75
C THR A 149 7.99 10.46 -20.18
N ASP A 150 8.49 11.54 -19.59
CA ASP A 150 9.81 11.62 -18.93
C ASP A 150 9.61 12.13 -17.49
N SER A 151 8.63 11.53 -16.79
CA SER A 151 8.29 11.90 -15.41
C SER A 151 8.87 10.92 -14.42
N ASN A 152 9.39 11.45 -13.31
CA ASN A 152 9.90 10.60 -12.25
C ASN A 152 8.73 9.86 -11.60
N VAL A 153 8.97 8.60 -11.21
CA VAL A 153 8.00 7.83 -10.45
C VAL A 153 8.18 8.12 -8.98
N ASN A 154 7.27 8.93 -8.43
CA ASN A 154 7.30 9.36 -7.03
C ASN A 154 6.91 8.20 -6.09
N ALA A 155 5.87 7.45 -6.47
CA ALA A 155 5.37 6.34 -5.68
C ALA A 155 4.86 5.21 -6.57
N LEU A 156 4.98 3.97 -6.07
CA LEU A 156 4.41 2.80 -6.74
C LEU A 156 3.97 1.74 -5.72
N SER A 157 2.92 1.00 -6.06
CA SER A 157 2.46 -0.16 -5.28
C SER A 157 1.70 -1.13 -6.17
N PHE A 158 1.39 -2.32 -5.67
CA PHE A 158 0.52 -3.26 -6.36
C PHE A 158 -0.86 -3.31 -5.74
N HIS A 159 -1.88 -3.17 -6.58
CA HIS A 159 -3.23 -3.45 -6.14
C HIS A 159 -3.46 -4.97 -6.00
N SER A 160 -4.44 -5.34 -5.18
CA SER A 160 -4.75 -6.74 -4.84
C SER A 160 -5.13 -7.62 -6.05
N ASP A 161 -5.55 -7.04 -7.17
CA ASP A 161 -5.87 -7.74 -8.41
C ASP A 161 -4.65 -7.99 -9.32
N GLY A 162 -3.49 -7.43 -8.98
CA GLY A 162 -2.27 -7.58 -9.78
C GLY A 162 -1.82 -6.32 -10.50
N ASP A 163 -2.69 -5.32 -10.60
CA ASP A 163 -2.40 -4.09 -11.33
C ASP A 163 -1.32 -3.27 -10.63
N LEU A 164 -0.49 -2.61 -11.44
CA LEU A 164 0.52 -1.68 -10.95
C LEU A 164 -0.14 -0.31 -10.75
N LEU A 165 0.08 0.27 -9.58
CA LEU A 165 -0.33 1.63 -9.26
C LEU A 165 0.91 2.52 -9.21
N VAL A 166 0.85 3.71 -9.82
CA VAL A 166 1.98 4.65 -9.92
C VAL A 166 1.50 6.09 -9.72
N SER A 167 2.26 6.89 -8.97
CA SER A 167 2.18 8.35 -8.92
C SER A 167 3.43 8.95 -9.55
N PHE A 168 3.32 10.12 -10.14
CA PHE A 168 4.40 10.80 -10.85
C PHE A 168 4.71 12.15 -10.21
N ASP A 169 5.92 12.66 -10.37
CA ASP A 169 6.33 13.98 -9.82
C ASP A 169 5.92 15.16 -10.70
N SER A 170 5.19 14.92 -11.79
CA SER A 170 4.72 15.98 -12.67
C SER A 170 3.46 15.60 -13.44
N ASN A 171 2.75 16.63 -13.91
CA ASN A 171 1.58 16.48 -14.76
C ASN A 171 1.90 15.74 -16.06
N GLU A 172 1.14 14.70 -16.36
CA GLU A 172 1.39 13.83 -17.51
C GLU A 172 0.16 13.57 -18.38
N THR A 173 0.41 13.06 -19.59
CA THR A 173 -0.67 12.57 -20.47
C THR A 173 -0.39 11.17 -20.96
N PHE A 174 -1.11 10.22 -20.38
CA PHE A 174 -0.98 8.80 -20.66
C PHE A 174 -2.10 8.33 -21.59
N ALA A 175 -1.78 8.08 -22.87
CA ALA A 175 -2.76 7.61 -23.86
C ALA A 175 -4.02 8.51 -23.95
N GLY A 176 -3.85 9.82 -23.76
CA GLY A 176 -4.93 10.81 -23.79
C GLY A 176 -5.67 11.01 -22.46
N LEU A 177 -5.31 10.26 -21.42
CA LEU A 177 -5.71 10.53 -20.04
C LEU A 177 -4.75 11.55 -19.43
N GLY A 178 -5.25 12.72 -19.04
CA GLY A 178 -4.48 13.69 -18.26
C GLY A 178 -4.38 13.26 -16.80
N VAL A 179 -3.21 13.48 -16.21
CA VAL A 179 -2.79 13.00 -14.89
C VAL A 179 -2.08 14.13 -14.19
N LEU A 180 -2.37 14.33 -12.92
CA LEU A 180 -1.69 15.32 -12.07
C LEU A 180 -0.64 14.68 -11.16
N ASP A 181 0.28 15.47 -10.61
CA ASP A 181 1.44 15.07 -9.78
C ASP A 181 1.07 14.38 -8.44
N GLY A 182 -0.19 14.44 -8.01
CA GLY A 182 -0.74 13.67 -6.89
C GLY A 182 -1.79 12.63 -7.26
N ASP A 183 -2.05 12.40 -8.56
CA ASP A 183 -2.95 11.33 -9.00
C ASP A 183 -2.24 9.96 -8.96
N ILE A 184 -2.94 8.93 -8.47
CA ILE A 184 -2.50 7.54 -8.57
C ILE A 184 -3.12 6.91 -9.82
N LEU A 185 -2.29 6.50 -10.76
CA LEU A 185 -2.69 5.78 -11.95
C LEU A 185 -2.68 4.28 -11.76
N LYS A 186 -3.63 3.61 -12.39
CA LYS A 186 -3.70 2.15 -12.49
C LYS A 186 -3.30 1.68 -13.88
N PHE A 187 -2.33 0.78 -13.92
CA PHE A 187 -1.82 0.08 -15.09
C PHE A 187 -2.18 -1.40 -15.03
N ASP A 188 -2.94 -1.86 -16.03
CA ASP A 188 -3.14 -3.28 -16.28
C ASP A 188 -1.88 -3.84 -16.95
N LEU A 189 -1.05 -4.57 -16.20
CA LEU A 189 0.18 -5.15 -16.72
C LEU A 189 -0.06 -6.28 -17.74
N ALA A 190 -1.29 -6.82 -17.84
CA ALA A 190 -1.64 -7.77 -18.89
C ALA A 190 -1.88 -7.07 -20.24
N ASP A 191 -2.10 -5.75 -20.23
CA ASP A 191 -2.25 -4.90 -21.41
C ASP A 191 -1.38 -3.63 -21.27
N PRO A 192 -0.05 -3.73 -21.49
CA PRO A 192 0.89 -2.63 -21.24
C PRO A 192 0.67 -1.40 -22.13
N VAL A 193 -0.05 -1.56 -23.25
CA VAL A 193 -0.49 -0.46 -24.14
C VAL A 193 -1.95 -0.05 -23.88
N GLY A 194 -2.56 -0.65 -22.87
CA GLY A 194 -3.99 -0.72 -22.63
C GLY A 194 -4.60 0.45 -21.89
N THR A 195 -5.79 0.16 -21.36
CA THR A 195 -6.62 1.13 -20.64
C THR A 195 -5.97 1.51 -19.33
N ARG A 196 -5.86 2.81 -19.09
CA ARG A 196 -5.39 3.40 -17.83
C ARG A 196 -6.56 4.10 -17.17
N SER A 197 -6.55 4.14 -15.85
CA SER A 197 -7.55 4.87 -15.09
C SER A 197 -6.91 5.51 -13.88
N ILE A 198 -7.40 6.68 -13.50
CA ILE A 198 -7.09 7.28 -12.21
C ILE A 198 -7.77 6.41 -11.14
N PHE A 199 -6.97 5.85 -10.24
CA PHE A 199 -7.45 5.08 -9.09
C PHE A 199 -7.81 6.03 -7.94
N PHE A 200 -6.91 6.96 -7.65
CA PHE A 200 -7.08 8.00 -6.65
C PHE A 200 -6.67 9.32 -7.29
N SER A 201 -7.46 10.37 -7.07
CA SER A 201 -7.11 11.70 -7.59
C SER A 201 -6.73 12.64 -6.47
N GLU A 202 -5.70 13.47 -6.69
CA GLU A 202 -5.31 14.53 -5.75
C GLU A 202 -6.46 15.50 -5.46
N SER A 203 -7.40 15.65 -6.39
CA SER A 203 -8.62 16.45 -6.18
C SER A 203 -9.51 15.93 -5.05
N THR A 204 -9.21 14.74 -4.51
CA THR A 204 -9.83 14.19 -3.30
C THR A 204 -9.37 14.92 -2.05
N PHE A 205 -8.17 15.49 -2.04
CA PHE A 205 -7.69 16.31 -0.94
C PHE A 205 -8.44 17.66 -0.87
N THR A 206 -8.32 18.34 0.26
CA THR A 206 -9.11 19.53 0.58
C THR A 206 -8.55 20.78 -0.11
N SER A 207 -7.23 20.90 -0.31
CA SER A 207 -6.69 21.96 -1.20
C SER A 207 -6.76 21.55 -2.67
N GLY A 208 -6.66 20.25 -2.95
CA GLY A 208 -6.95 19.67 -4.26
C GLY A 208 -5.75 19.67 -5.21
N ASP A 209 -4.55 19.79 -4.64
CA ASP A 209 -3.25 19.89 -5.30
C ASP A 209 -2.13 19.32 -4.41
N GLU A 210 -2.46 18.35 -3.55
CA GLU A 210 -1.47 17.70 -2.69
C GLU A 210 -0.78 16.52 -3.39
N ASP A 211 0.55 16.62 -3.48
CA ASP A 211 1.41 15.58 -4.04
C ASP A 211 1.57 14.39 -3.09
N ILE A 212 1.41 13.19 -3.64
CA ILE A 212 1.62 11.94 -2.91
C ILE A 212 3.09 11.57 -3.01
N ALA A 213 3.81 11.63 -1.88
CA ALA A 213 5.20 11.22 -1.80
C ALA A 213 5.30 9.69 -1.93
N GLY A 214 4.58 8.95 -1.08
CA GLY A 214 4.60 7.49 -1.06
C GLY A 214 3.21 6.92 -0.82
N PHE A 215 2.94 5.71 -1.32
CA PHE A 215 1.74 4.97 -0.94
C PHE A 215 1.95 3.46 -1.03
N GLU A 216 1.20 2.71 -0.23
CA GLU A 216 1.19 1.25 -0.27
C GLU A 216 -0.22 0.70 -0.05
N PHE A 217 -0.65 -0.22 -0.91
CA PHE A 217 -1.90 -0.95 -0.73
C PHE A 217 -1.71 -2.19 0.14
N VAL A 218 -2.48 -2.28 1.22
CA VAL A 218 -2.51 -3.46 2.09
C VAL A 218 -3.74 -4.34 1.84
N SER A 219 -4.72 -3.84 1.10
CA SER A 219 -5.85 -4.63 0.61
C SER A 219 -6.48 -4.02 -0.65
N ALA A 220 -7.59 -4.59 -1.14
CA ALA A 220 -8.33 -4.07 -2.29
C ALA A 220 -8.91 -2.66 -2.10
N THR A 221 -9.05 -2.20 -0.86
CA THR A 221 -9.68 -0.90 -0.56
C THR A 221 -8.92 -0.11 0.48
N GLU A 222 -7.76 -0.59 0.94
CA GLU A 222 -7.04 0.03 2.03
C GLU A 222 -5.62 0.34 1.59
N MET A 223 -5.22 1.60 1.76
CA MET A 223 -3.89 2.08 1.48
C MET A 223 -3.34 2.91 2.63
N TYR A 224 -2.03 2.89 2.76
CA TYR A 224 -1.27 3.89 3.49
C TYR A 224 -0.70 4.87 2.47
N LEU A 225 -0.60 6.15 2.84
CA LEU A 225 0.01 7.19 2.02
C LEU A 225 0.77 8.20 2.88
N THR A 226 1.73 8.86 2.25
CA THR A 226 2.45 10.05 2.73
C THR A 226 2.33 11.15 1.67
N VAL A 227 2.58 12.39 2.06
CA VAL A 227 2.42 13.57 1.20
C VAL A 227 3.67 14.42 1.25
N GLN A 228 3.98 15.16 0.18
CA GLN A 228 5.17 16.04 0.16
C GLN A 228 4.98 17.33 0.96
N ALA A 229 3.73 17.71 1.22
CA ALA A 229 3.36 18.91 1.97
C ALA A 229 2.20 18.64 2.93
N ASP A 230 1.95 19.54 3.88
CA ASP A 230 0.81 19.46 4.78
C ASP A 230 -0.49 19.32 3.98
N GLY A 231 -1.26 18.27 4.28
CA GLY A 231 -2.45 17.89 3.52
C GLY A 231 -3.65 17.59 4.40
N GLN A 232 -4.83 17.59 3.78
CA GLN A 232 -6.06 17.20 4.46
C GLN A 232 -7.02 16.47 3.52
N LEU A 233 -7.46 15.28 3.94
CA LEU A 233 -8.56 14.57 3.27
C LEU A 233 -9.91 14.99 3.87
N PRO A 234 -11.02 14.92 3.11
CA PRO A 234 -12.35 15.25 3.60
C PRO A 234 -12.72 14.48 4.86
N GLY A 235 -12.86 15.19 5.97
CA GLY A 235 -13.22 14.62 7.27
C GLY A 235 -12.04 14.09 8.10
N SER A 236 -10.79 14.20 7.62
CA SER A 236 -9.59 13.91 8.42
C SER A 236 -9.14 15.14 9.23
N PRO A 237 -8.34 14.95 10.29
CA PRO A 237 -7.47 16.02 10.77
C PRO A 237 -6.44 16.42 9.70
N LEU A 238 -5.80 17.58 9.87
CA LEU A 238 -4.61 17.97 9.12
C LEU A 238 -3.50 16.95 9.42
N PHE A 239 -2.76 16.56 8.40
CA PHE A 239 -1.55 15.77 8.51
C PHE A 239 -0.42 16.48 7.78
N THR A 240 0.80 16.18 8.17
CA THR A 240 2.04 16.79 7.68
C THR A 240 2.79 15.81 6.79
N GLN A 241 3.85 16.29 6.14
CA GLN A 241 4.78 15.45 5.34
C GLN A 241 5.46 14.31 6.14
N SER A 242 5.39 14.37 7.47
CA SER A 242 5.93 13.33 8.35
C SER A 242 4.89 12.28 8.74
N ASP A 243 3.61 12.48 8.44
CA ASP A 243 2.56 11.58 8.91
C ASP A 243 2.29 10.46 7.90
N ILE A 244 1.96 9.27 8.42
CA ILE A 244 1.41 8.18 7.62
C ILE A 244 -0.11 8.21 7.73
N VAL A 245 -0.79 8.34 6.60
CA VAL A 245 -2.24 8.37 6.53
C VAL A 245 -2.75 7.02 6.04
N ARG A 246 -3.54 6.34 6.87
CA ARG A 246 -4.29 5.15 6.48
C ARG A 246 -5.66 5.57 5.94
N TRP A 247 -5.96 5.19 4.70
CA TRP A 247 -7.24 5.43 4.05
C TRP A 247 -7.92 4.10 3.69
N ASP A 248 -9.17 3.94 4.13
CA ASP A 248 -10.04 2.85 3.71
C ASP A 248 -11.08 3.38 2.72
N GLY A 249 -10.83 3.18 1.43
CA GLY A 249 -11.71 3.58 0.33
C GLY A 249 -13.08 2.91 0.34
N SER A 250 -13.29 1.82 1.10
CA SER A 250 -14.62 1.20 1.22
C SER A 250 -15.54 1.96 2.17
N SER A 251 -14.99 2.52 3.25
CA SER A 251 -15.73 3.23 4.28
C SER A 251 -15.51 4.74 4.26
N GLY A 252 -14.48 5.21 3.56
CA GLY A 252 -13.95 6.57 3.64
C GLY A 252 -13.25 6.87 4.97
N THR A 253 -12.98 5.84 5.80
CA THR A 253 -12.32 6.05 7.09
C THR A 253 -10.88 6.46 6.89
N ILE A 254 -10.46 7.51 7.60
CA ILE A 254 -9.09 8.03 7.58
C ILE A 254 -8.53 7.98 8.99
N VAL A 255 -7.34 7.42 9.13
CA VAL A 255 -6.58 7.40 10.38
C VAL A 255 -5.21 8.00 10.11
N VAL A 256 -4.87 9.07 10.82
CA VAL A 256 -3.54 9.67 10.76
C VAL A 256 -2.68 9.07 11.84
N HIS A 257 -1.55 8.49 11.45
CA HIS A 257 -0.52 8.00 12.33
C HIS A 257 0.59 9.05 12.36
N GLY A 258 0.80 9.65 13.53
CA GLY A 258 1.91 10.58 13.75
C GLY A 258 3.22 9.89 13.40
N GLY A 259 3.91 10.38 12.37
CA GLY A 259 5.16 9.78 11.88
C GLY A 259 6.37 10.63 12.25
N ASP A 260 6.33 11.27 13.42
CA ASP A 260 7.55 11.87 13.97
C ASP A 260 8.61 10.79 14.24
N PHE A 261 8.26 9.49 14.38
CA PHE A 261 9.17 8.35 14.60
C PHE A 261 10.24 8.58 15.69
N GLY A 262 9.99 9.52 16.61
CA GLY A 262 10.94 9.98 17.62
C GLY A 262 12.01 10.99 17.13
N SER A 263 11.90 11.50 15.91
CA SER A 263 12.59 12.70 15.40
C SER A 263 11.98 13.97 16.01
N THR A 264 12.82 15.00 16.20
CA THR A 264 12.36 16.35 16.57
C THR A 264 12.14 17.27 15.37
N ASP A 265 12.61 16.85 14.20
CA ASP A 265 12.58 17.62 12.96
C ASP A 265 11.52 17.01 12.02
N ALA A 266 10.89 17.86 11.20
CA ALA A 266 9.93 17.42 10.18
C ALA A 266 10.67 16.51 9.19
N PHE A 267 10.33 15.23 9.23
CA PHE A 267 10.89 14.18 8.38
C PHE A 267 10.03 14.08 7.12
N ASN A 268 10.64 14.11 5.92
CA ASN A 268 9.90 13.86 4.69
C ASN A 268 9.93 12.36 4.39
N LEU A 269 8.76 11.71 4.46
CA LEU A 269 8.62 10.32 4.06
C LEU A 269 8.41 10.26 2.55
N ASP A 270 9.50 9.92 1.86
CA ASP A 270 9.50 9.87 0.40
C ASP A 270 8.73 8.64 -0.10
N ALA A 271 9.15 7.43 0.30
CA ALA A 271 8.41 6.20 -0.01
C ALA A 271 8.06 5.39 1.23
N ILE A 272 6.95 4.65 1.15
CA ILE A 272 6.50 3.70 2.17
C ILE A 272 6.16 2.35 1.56
N GLY A 273 6.51 1.27 2.26
CA GLY A 273 6.05 -0.08 1.98
C GLY A 273 5.53 -0.73 3.25
N ALA A 274 4.52 -1.59 3.15
CA ALA A 274 3.97 -2.31 4.28
C ALA A 274 4.32 -3.78 4.10
N VAL A 275 5.02 -4.38 5.07
CA VAL A 275 5.27 -5.81 5.01
C VAL A 275 3.98 -6.50 5.44
N PRO A 276 3.32 -7.28 4.57
CA PRO A 276 2.21 -8.11 5.01
C PRO A 276 2.72 -9.01 6.11
N GLU A 277 2.12 -8.91 7.30
CA GLU A 277 2.36 -9.90 8.35
C GLU A 277 2.16 -11.28 7.72
N PRO A 278 3.05 -12.25 7.94
CA PRO A 278 2.76 -13.61 7.56
C PRO A 278 1.43 -13.92 8.22
N SER A 279 0.40 -14.17 7.40
CA SER A 279 -0.92 -14.52 7.91
C SER A 279 -0.65 -15.64 8.89
N LEU A 280 -0.92 -15.42 10.18
CA LEU A 280 -0.87 -16.48 11.16
C LEU A 280 -1.96 -17.46 10.70
N VAL A 281 -1.59 -18.38 9.81
CA VAL A 281 -2.35 -19.57 9.53
C VAL A 281 -2.33 -20.28 10.87
N LEU A 282 -3.37 -20.03 11.66
CA LEU A 282 -3.64 -20.79 12.86
C LEU A 282 -3.83 -22.22 12.37
N VAL A 283 -2.74 -22.99 12.33
CA VAL A 283 -2.78 -24.44 12.19
C VAL A 283 -3.39 -24.91 13.50
N LEU A 284 -4.72 -24.90 13.55
CA LEU A 284 -5.49 -25.53 14.60
C LEU A 284 -5.30 -27.04 14.40
N ALA A 285 -4.21 -27.58 14.93
CA ALA A 285 -4.06 -29.00 15.13
C ALA A 285 -5.16 -29.42 16.12
N ILE A 286 -6.33 -29.78 15.59
CA ILE A 286 -7.36 -30.47 16.35
C ILE A 286 -6.76 -31.83 16.73
N ALA A 287 -6.12 -31.87 17.90
CA ALA A 287 -5.88 -33.10 18.62
C ALA A 287 -7.26 -33.63 19.05
N ALA A 288 -7.94 -34.28 18.11
CA ALA A 288 -9.10 -35.09 18.39
C ALA A 288 -8.63 -36.27 19.24
N GLY A 289 -8.68 -36.08 20.56
CA GLY A 289 -8.58 -37.14 21.53
C GLY A 289 -9.62 -38.20 21.20
N ARG A 290 -9.15 -39.33 20.66
CA ARG A 290 -9.84 -40.61 20.81
C ARG A 290 -9.12 -41.42 21.87
N GLY A 291 -9.41 -41.08 23.11
CA GLY A 291 -9.50 -42.10 24.14
C GLY A 291 -10.72 -42.99 23.81
N PHE A 292 -10.48 -44.29 23.62
CA PHE A 292 -11.38 -45.46 23.77
C PHE A 292 -10.67 -46.62 23.04
N ARG A 293 -10.42 -47.81 23.58
CA ARG A 293 -10.98 -48.50 24.75
C ARG A 293 -10.02 -49.68 25.07
N ARG A 294 -9.78 -49.93 26.36
CA ARG A 294 -9.16 -51.18 26.84
C ARG A 294 -9.98 -52.38 26.34
N ARG A 295 -9.32 -53.40 25.78
CA ARG A 295 -9.77 -54.80 25.94
C ARG A 295 -8.71 -55.55 26.73
N ARG A 296 -9.08 -55.90 27.96
CA ARG A 296 -8.54 -57.06 28.67
C ARG A 296 -8.92 -58.29 27.85
N GLU A 297 -7.97 -59.18 27.60
CA GLU A 297 -8.24 -60.61 27.52
C GLU A 297 -7.08 -61.33 28.19
N ALA A 298 -7.41 -62.02 29.28
CA ALA A 298 -6.59 -63.02 29.92
C ALA A 298 -7.39 -64.32 29.86
N ALA A 299 -6.79 -65.39 29.34
CA ALA A 299 -6.86 -66.79 29.81
C ALA A 299 -6.44 -67.76 28.69
N THR A 300 -5.26 -68.38 28.88
CA THR A 300 -4.93 -69.83 28.89
C THR A 300 -5.56 -70.81 27.87
N PRO A 301 -4.85 -71.91 27.50
CA PRO A 301 -4.30 -72.94 28.41
C PRO A 301 -2.77 -73.00 28.52
#